data_AF-A0A532CZ42-F1
#
_entry.id   AF-A0A532CZ42-F1
#
_cell.length_a   1.000
_cell.length_b   1.000
_cell.length_c   1.000
_cell.angle_alpha   90.00
_cell.angle_beta   90.00
_cell.angle_gamma   90.00
#
_symmetry.space_group_name_H-M   'P 1'
#
loop_
_entity.id
_entity.type
_entity.pdbx_description
1 polymer ?
#
loop_
_entity_poly.entity_id
_entity_poly.type
_entity_poly.pdbx_seq_one_letter_code
_entity_poly.pdbx_strand_id
1 'polypeptide(L)'
;MTTPGLLVEDYNGQDYLLTTESRAGVNTHRLVVLQRVNRQWKHLNGVQESACREVLIGAFVDFFVDICRVLNASGSDRTVRIAARLGRSRARRASLRKPLKAV
;
A
#
# COMPACT_ATOMS: atom_id res chain seq x y z
N MET A 1 7.53 12.18 25.14
CA MET A 1 6.41 12.20 24.17
C MET A 1 6.82 11.41 22.95
N THR A 2 5.97 10.50 22.47
CA THR A 2 6.18 9.77 21.21
C THR A 2 5.59 10.61 20.07
N THR A 3 6.44 11.10 19.15
CA THR A 3 5.99 11.84 17.98
C THR A 3 5.40 10.86 16.96
N PRO A 4 4.09 10.96 16.63
CA PRO A 4 3.49 10.08 15.62
C PRO A 4 3.99 10.46 14.23
N GLY A 5 4.31 9.48 13.40
CA GLY A 5 4.77 9.73 12.04
C GLY A 5 5.18 8.44 11.32
N LEU A 6 5.57 8.58 10.07
CA LEU A 6 6.14 7.49 9.27
C LEU A 6 7.64 7.42 9.52
N LEU A 7 8.07 6.36 10.20
CA LEU A 7 9.48 6.03 10.42
C LEU A 7 10.03 5.34 9.18
N VAL A 8 11.16 5.82 8.67
CA VAL A 8 11.86 5.28 7.52
C VAL A 8 13.34 5.18 7.84
N GLU A 9 13.92 4.01 7.59
CA GLU A 9 15.36 3.77 7.69
C GLU A 9 15.97 3.85 6.28
N ASP A 10 17.07 4.58 6.13
CA ASP A 10 17.82 4.60 4.87
C ASP A 10 18.78 3.42 4.74
N TYR A 11 19.44 3.29 3.58
CA TYR A 11 20.41 2.22 3.32
C TYR A 11 21.65 2.25 4.24
N ASN A 12 21.90 3.37 4.92
CA ASN A 12 23.00 3.54 5.86
C ASN A 12 22.55 3.29 7.32
N GLY A 13 21.34 2.80 7.53
CA GLY A 13 20.75 2.58 8.86
C GLY A 13 20.40 3.88 9.59
N GLN A 14 20.23 5.00 8.88
CA GLN A 14 19.80 6.26 9.48
C GLN A 14 18.29 6.33 9.54
N ASP A 15 17.77 6.63 10.74
CA ASP A 15 16.35 6.81 10.99
C ASP A 15 15.90 8.23 10.59
N TYR A 16 14.86 8.30 9.77
CA TYR A 16 14.10 9.50 9.45
C TYR A 16 12.64 9.33 9.86
N LEU A 17 12.02 10.41 10.34
CA LEU A 17 10.61 10.46 10.71
C LEU A 17 9.92 11.55 9.90
N LEU A 18 9.01 11.14 9.02
CA LEU A 18 8.09 12.04 8.35
C LEU A 18 6.87 12.26 9.25
N THR A 19 6.70 13.49 9.74
CA THR A 19 5.64 13.85 10.71
C THR A 19 4.94 15.14 10.31
N THR A 20 3.85 15.45 10.99
CA THR A 20 3.19 16.75 10.92
C THR A 20 3.51 17.60 12.13
N GLU A 21 3.62 18.90 11.92
CA GLU A 21 3.68 19.89 12.99
C GLU A 21 2.52 20.86 12.86
N SER A 22 1.90 21.16 13.99
CA SER A 22 0.90 22.22 14.07
C SER A 22 1.62 23.56 14.07
N ARG A 23 1.24 24.44 13.14
CA ARG A 23 1.73 25.82 13.15
C ARG A 23 0.85 26.63 14.08
N ALA A 24 1.41 27.14 15.18
CA ALA A 24 0.65 27.96 16.12
C ALA A 24 -0.08 29.10 15.39
N GLY A 25 -1.41 29.16 15.55
CA GLY A 25 -2.27 30.17 14.94
C GLY A 25 -2.77 29.85 13.53
N VAL A 26 -2.43 28.70 12.93
CA VAL A 26 -2.96 28.28 11.63
C VAL A 26 -3.50 26.86 11.73
N ASN A 27 -4.72 26.62 11.21
CA ASN A 27 -5.35 25.30 11.23
C ASN A 27 -4.75 24.33 10.19
N THR A 28 -3.52 24.60 9.74
CA THR A 28 -2.82 23.81 8.73
C THR A 28 -1.63 23.11 9.36
N HIS A 29 -1.58 21.80 9.14
CA HIS A 29 -0.44 20.98 9.51
C HIS A 29 0.65 21.12 8.45
N ARG A 30 1.89 21.37 8.88
CA ARG A 30 3.06 21.34 8.00
C ARG A 30 3.68 19.94 8.07
N LEU A 31 3.97 19.36 6.91
CA LEU A 31 4.76 18.13 6.83
C LEU A 31 6.24 18.48 7.05
N VAL A 32 6.89 17.80 7.99
CA VAL A 32 8.30 18.00 8.33
C VAL A 32 9.02 16.67 8.41
N VAL A 33 10.34 16.71 8.22
CA VAL A 33 11.20 15.53 8.36
C VAL A 33 12.15 15.75 9.53
N LEU A 34 12.18 14.77 10.42
CA LEU A 34 13.14 14.70 11.52
C LEU A 34 14.14 13.58 11.22
N GLN A 35 15.41 13.81 11.50
CA GLN A 35 16.45 12.78 11.49
C GLN A 35 16.81 12.42 12.92
N ARG A 36 17.07 11.13 13.17
CA ARG A 36 17.54 10.69 14.48
C ARG A 36 19.06 10.89 14.58
N VAL A 37 19.48 11.78 15.47
CA VAL A 37 20.89 12.05 15.75
C VAL A 37 21.11 11.94 17.25
N ASN A 38 22.04 11.08 17.68
CA ASN A 38 22.31 10.82 19.10
C ASN A 38 21.06 10.46 19.90
N ARG A 39 20.21 9.59 19.33
CA ARG A 39 18.91 9.16 19.89
C ARG A 39 17.86 10.27 20.05
N GLN A 40 18.11 11.47 19.53
CA GLN A 40 17.18 12.58 19.54
C GLN A 40 16.69 12.90 18.13
N TRP A 41 15.42 13.24 18.00
CA TRP A 41 14.86 13.72 16.74
C TRP A 41 15.27 15.17 16.51
N LYS A 42 15.86 15.45 15.35
CA LYS A 42 16.30 16.80 14.96
C LYS A 42 15.73 17.14 13.59
N HIS A 43 15.34 18.40 13.40
CA HIS A 43 14.92 18.88 12.10
C HIS A 43 16.07 18.84 11.09
N LEU A 44 15.75 18.39 9.88
CA LEU A 44 16.57 18.69 8.72
C LEU A 44 16.30 20.15 8.31
N ASN A 45 17.35 20.88 7.95
CA ASN A 45 17.25 22.30 7.60
C ASN A 45 17.56 22.51 6.11
N GLY A 46 16.83 23.44 5.49
CA GLY A 46 17.13 23.93 4.14
C GLY A 46 16.81 22.92 3.02
N VAL A 47 17.67 22.88 2.00
CA VAL A 47 17.45 22.09 0.78
C VAL A 47 17.34 20.59 1.05
N GLN A 48 18.04 20.09 2.07
CA GLN A 48 18.00 18.68 2.46
C GLN A 48 16.65 18.27 3.04
N GLU A 49 15.94 19.17 3.74
CA GLU A 49 14.59 18.90 4.25
C GLU A 49 13.63 18.61 3.10
N SER A 50 13.65 19.45 2.07
CA SER A 50 12.75 19.34 0.92
C SER A 50 13.00 18.06 0.12
N ALA A 51 14.26 17.80 -0.23
CA ALA A 51 14.63 16.61 -0.99
C ALA A 51 14.33 15.31 -0.22
N CYS A 52 14.66 15.27 1.08
CA CYS A 52 14.35 14.11 1.92
C CYS A 52 12.84 13.90 2.04
N ARG A 53 12.07 14.98 2.24
CA ARG A 53 10.60 14.91 2.30
C ARG A 53 10.00 14.32 1.02
N GLU A 54 10.45 14.76 -0.15
CA GLU A 54 9.95 14.26 -1.44
C GLU A 54 10.26 12.77 -1.64
N VAL A 55 11.48 12.34 -1.28
CA VAL A 55 11.87 10.92 -1.33
C VAL A 55 10.99 10.06 -0.41
N LEU A 56 10.75 10.52 0.82
CA LEU A 56 9.91 9.79 1.78
C LEU A 56 8.45 9.71 1.32
N ILE A 57 7.91 10.78 0.73
CA ILE A 57 6.57 10.77 0.12
C ILE A 57 6.53 9.79 -1.06
N GLY A 58 7.53 9.80 -1.93
CA GLY A 58 7.63 8.87 -3.05
C GLY A 58 7.60 7.42 -2.60
N ALA A 59 8.47 7.06 -1.64
CA ALA A 59 8.52 5.71 -1.08
C ALA A 59 7.18 5.29 -0.43
N PHE A 60 6.50 6.21 0.25
CA PHE A 60 5.18 5.94 0.82
C PHE A 60 4.13 5.66 -0.27
N VAL A 61 4.10 6.47 -1.34
CA VAL A 61 3.19 6.25 -2.47
C VAL A 61 3.47 4.92 -3.14
N ASP A 62 4.74 4.59 -3.39
CA ASP A 62 5.14 3.32 -4.00
C ASP A 62 4.68 2.11 -3.17
N PHE A 63 4.85 2.18 -1.85
CA PHE A 63 4.35 1.15 -0.93
C PHE A 63 2.83 0.93 -1.06
N PHE A 64 2.04 2.00 -1.11
CA PHE A 64 0.59 1.89 -1.30
C PHE A 64 0.20 1.37 -2.68
N VAL A 65 0.94 1.77 -3.72
CA VAL A 65 0.75 1.26 -5.08
C VAL A 65 1.01 -0.25 -5.11
N ASP A 66 2.06 -0.72 -4.46
CA ASP A 66 2.40 -2.14 -4.43
C ASP A 66 1.38 -2.96 -3.62
N ILE A 67 0.88 -2.45 -2.50
CA ILE A 67 -0.26 -3.06 -1.80
C ILE A 67 -1.47 -3.18 -2.74
N CYS A 68 -1.84 -2.10 -3.42
CA CYS A 68 -2.97 -2.11 -4.34
C CYS A 68 -2.77 -3.13 -5.47
N ARG A 69 -1.56 -3.24 -6.02
CA ARG A 69 -1.21 -4.25 -7.03
C ARG A 69 -1.41 -5.67 -6.51
N VAL A 70 -0.89 -5.97 -5.32
CA VAL A 70 -1.03 -7.30 -4.69
C VAL A 70 -2.50 -7.65 -4.45
N LEU A 71 -3.27 -6.72 -3.91
CA LEU A 71 -4.70 -6.93 -3.64
C LEU A 71 -5.50 -7.17 -4.94
N ASN A 72 -5.21 -6.39 -5.99
CA ASN A 72 -5.87 -6.52 -7.29
C ASN A 72 -5.47 -7.82 -8.02
N ALA A 73 -4.19 -8.21 -7.94
CA ALA A 73 -3.73 -9.49 -8.50
C ALA A 73 -4.38 -10.69 -7.78
N SER A 74 -4.52 -10.61 -6.45
CA SER A 74 -5.17 -11.64 -5.64
C SER A 74 -6.68 -11.79 -5.95
N GLY A 75 -7.33 -10.69 -6.34
CA GLY A 75 -8.72 -10.70 -6.82
C GLY A 75 -8.87 -11.42 -8.17
N SER A 76 -7.92 -11.23 -9.09
CA SER A 76 -7.92 -11.86 -10.41
C SER A 76 -7.88 -13.39 -10.31
N ASP A 77 -6.94 -13.94 -9.52
CA ASP A 77 -6.81 -15.40 -9.34
C ASP A 77 -8.04 -16.04 -8.68
N ARG A 78 -8.65 -15.35 -7.72
CA ARG A 78 -9.85 -15.83 -7.04
C ARG A 78 -11.06 -15.85 -7.98
N THR A 79 -11.20 -14.84 -8.83
CA THR A 79 -12.32 -14.72 -9.77
C THR A 79 -12.19 -15.72 -10.93
N VAL A 80 -10.97 -15.93 -11.45
CA VAL A 80 -10.68 -16.94 -12.48
C VAL A 80 -10.92 -18.37 -11.96
N ARG A 81 -10.52 -18.69 -10.71
CA ARG A 81 -10.84 -20.00 -10.09
C ARG A 81 -12.33 -20.23 -9.88
N ILE A 82 -13.08 -19.20 -9.49
CA ILE A 82 -14.55 -19.31 -9.31
C ILE A 82 -15.24 -19.49 -10.67
N ALA A 83 -14.85 -18.73 -11.69
CA ALA A 83 -15.38 -18.87 -13.05
C ALA A 83 -15.09 -20.26 -13.64
N ALA A 84 -13.88 -20.79 -13.46
CA ALA A 84 -13.51 -22.14 -13.92
C ALA A 84 -14.31 -23.26 -13.21
N ARG A 85 -14.65 -23.07 -11.93
CA ARG A 85 -15.49 -24.01 -11.18
C ARG A 85 -16.97 -23.95 -11.62
N LEU A 86 -17.51 -22.76 -11.86
CA LEU A 86 -18.89 -22.61 -12.39
C LEU A 86 -19.03 -23.12 -13.82
N GLY A 87 -18.04 -22.89 -14.69
CA GLY A 87 -18.03 -23.39 -16.08
C GLY A 87 -18.03 -24.92 -16.18
N ARG A 88 -17.25 -25.62 -15.34
CA ARG A 88 -17.25 -27.09 -15.28
C ARG A 88 -18.57 -27.69 -14.78
N SER A 89 -19.30 -26.97 -13.95
CA SER A 89 -20.58 -27.41 -13.38
C SER A 89 -21.71 -27.39 -14.41
N ARG A 90 -21.69 -26.45 -15.37
CA ARG A 90 -22.68 -26.36 -16.45
C ARG A 90 -22.46 -27.39 -17.55
N ALA A 91 -21.20 -27.70 -17.90
CA ALA A 91 -20.89 -28.68 -18.94
C ALA A 91 -21.32 -30.12 -18.59
N ARG A 92 -21.34 -30.48 -17.29
CA ARG A 92 -21.72 -31.84 -16.87
C ARG A 92 -23.23 -32.10 -16.86
N ARG A 93 -24.06 -31.06 -16.97
CA ARG A 93 -25.53 -31.18 -16.89
C ARG A 93 -26.20 -31.28 -18.27
N ALA A 94 -25.44 -31.13 -19.36
CA ALA A 94 -25.97 -31.11 -20.73
C ALA A 94 -25.89 -32.46 -21.48
N SER A 95 -25.28 -33.51 -20.93
CA SER A 95 -25.04 -34.77 -21.66
C SER A 95 -25.89 -35.97 -21.24
N LEU A 96 -26.98 -35.79 -20.48
CA LEU A 96 -27.85 -36.90 -20.06
C LEU A 96 -29.31 -36.73 -20.52
N ARG A 97 -29.54 -36.72 -21.83
CA ARG A 97 -30.86 -37.04 -22.39
C ARG A 97 -30.68 -38.05 -23.51
N LYS A 98 -30.74 -39.34 -23.18
CA LYS A 98 -31.03 -40.38 -24.17
C LYS A 98 -32.49 -40.20 -24.61
N PRO A 99 -32.81 -40.20 -25.92
CA PRO A 99 -34.19 -40.19 -26.36
C PRO A 99 -34.84 -41.55 -26.08
N LEU A 100 -36.00 -41.53 -25.41
CA LEU A 100 -36.87 -42.70 -25.25
C LEU A 100 -37.51 -43.00 -26.62
N LYS A 101 -37.39 -44.25 -27.08
CA LYS A 101 -38.18 -44.78 -28.20
C LYS A 101 -39.50 -45.32 -27.64
N ALA A 102 -40.61 -44.90 -28.24
CA ALA A 102 -41.92 -45.52 -28.02
C ALA A 102 -42.06 -46.77 -28.91
N VAL A 103 -42.72 -47.79 -28.38
CA VAL A 103 -43.26 -48.96 -29.11
C VAL A 103 -44.76 -48.75 -29.26
#